data_AF-A0A511QCJ8-F1
#
_entry.id   AF-A0A511QCJ8-F1
#
_cell.length_a   1.000
_cell.length_b   1.000
_cell.length_c   1.000
_cell.angle_alpha   90.00
_cell.angle_beta   90.00
_cell.angle_gamma   90.00
#
_symmetry.space_group_name_H-M   'P 1'
#
loop_
_entity.id
_entity.type
_entity.pdbx_description
1 polymer ?
#
loop_
_entity_poly.entity_id
_entity_poly.type
_entity_poly.pdbx_seq_one_letter_code
_entity_poly.pdbx_strand_id
1 'polypeptide(L)'
;MRTFQQSTLSVPSAHRCIQSSPGQWNLPLEHCLFGVPQNDAFGWTALNQMPNQLKGIYFYLGGECVQLVSDFVNSYYPQHIEKLVIGNSSFAIGKHQNYTELVNKVSVARFPNLKILDLGVWQLFSNSHCMYGQLGDITKILNNSPKIERLGLYGNFELTEAVNFECLKSITVTLEDFVTGSNGGFISHSTLNKLLESDYPALEEAYIDLNCDDDQYGYRFPDTFLEGKNLPKLKKLEITGGFLNGEKERLLQSPIGMRNDLIYHLEDIT
;
A
#
# COMPACT_ATOMS: atom_id res chain seq x y z
N MET A 1 24.99 -0.11 17.56
CA MET A 1 23.77 0.14 16.75
C MET A 1 23.14 1.43 17.22
N ARG A 2 22.72 2.29 16.29
CA ARG A 2 21.93 3.49 16.59
C ARG A 2 20.51 3.04 16.96
N THR A 3 19.88 3.66 17.96
CA THR A 3 18.48 3.33 18.30
C THR A 3 17.52 3.98 17.30
N PHE A 4 16.32 3.43 17.10
CA PHE A 4 15.33 4.05 16.21
C PHE A 4 15.06 5.52 16.58
N GLN A 5 14.93 5.83 17.87
CA GLN A 5 14.82 7.21 18.38
C GLN A 5 15.95 8.11 17.88
N GLN A 6 17.21 7.66 17.96
CA GLN A 6 18.35 8.42 17.48
C GLN A 6 18.33 8.58 15.96
N SER A 7 17.86 7.59 15.23
CA SER A 7 17.73 7.65 13.77
C SER A 7 16.67 8.64 13.33
N THR A 8 15.61 8.85 14.11
CA THR A 8 14.65 9.93 13.82
C THR A 8 15.28 11.33 13.79
N LEU A 9 16.45 11.52 14.41
CA LEU A 9 17.18 12.80 14.39
C LEU A 9 17.76 13.13 13.01
N SER A 10 17.82 12.18 12.07
CA SER A 10 18.19 12.47 10.67
C SER A 10 17.08 13.19 9.91
N VAL A 11 15.85 13.16 10.41
CA VAL A 11 14.71 13.90 9.83
C VAL A 11 14.67 15.30 10.46
N PRO A 12 14.56 16.38 9.66
CA PRO A 12 14.44 17.74 10.19
C PRO A 12 13.33 17.85 11.24
N SER A 13 13.57 18.55 12.34
CA SER A 13 12.59 18.67 13.45
C SER A 13 11.23 19.23 13.01
N ALA A 14 11.24 20.13 12.01
CA ALA A 14 10.02 20.67 11.41
C ALA A 14 9.16 19.61 10.70
N HIS A 15 9.77 18.50 10.25
CA HIS A 15 9.12 17.41 9.49
C HIS A 15 9.06 16.09 10.25
N ARG A 16 9.28 16.16 11.57
CA ARG A 16 9.26 15.02 12.48
C ARG A 16 8.14 15.25 13.47
N CYS A 17 6.99 14.66 13.19
CA CYS A 17 5.74 15.01 13.82
C CYS A 17 5.14 13.85 14.62
N ILE A 18 4.29 14.20 15.57
CA ILE A 18 3.40 13.29 16.30
C ILE A 18 1.99 13.87 16.31
N GLN A 19 1.00 12.99 16.21
CA GLN A 19 -0.40 13.35 16.46
C GLN A 19 -0.60 13.61 17.96
N SER A 20 -0.88 14.87 18.34
CA SER A 20 -1.01 15.29 19.74
C SER A 20 -2.42 15.77 20.12
N SER A 21 -3.24 16.11 19.14
CA SER A 21 -4.67 16.44 19.34
C SER A 21 -5.49 15.92 18.16
N PRO A 22 -6.81 15.73 18.28
CA PRO A 22 -7.65 15.52 17.11
C PRO A 22 -7.46 16.67 16.10
N GLY A 23 -7.50 16.35 14.81
CA GLY A 23 -7.39 17.31 13.72
C GLY A 23 -8.27 16.85 12.55
N GLN A 24 -8.21 17.55 11.41
CA GLN A 24 -9.10 17.27 10.26
C GLN A 24 -9.04 15.81 9.76
N TRP A 25 -7.92 15.11 9.99
CA TRP A 25 -7.74 13.72 9.60
C TRP A 25 -8.18 12.69 10.64
N ASN A 26 -8.55 13.14 11.85
CA ASN A 26 -8.94 12.28 12.97
C ASN A 26 -8.00 11.10 13.19
N LEU A 27 -6.69 11.29 12.97
CA LEU A 27 -5.72 10.26 13.28
C LEU A 27 -5.72 10.01 14.79
N PRO A 28 -5.56 8.75 15.23
CA PRO A 28 -5.42 8.47 16.65
C PRO A 28 -4.17 9.16 17.21
N LEU A 29 -4.23 9.51 18.50
CA LEU A 29 -3.05 9.95 19.24
C LEU A 29 -1.96 8.88 19.15
N GLU A 30 -0.70 9.29 19.37
CA GLU A 30 0.43 8.36 19.39
C GLU A 30 0.75 7.73 18.02
N HIS A 31 0.39 8.44 16.94
CA HIS A 31 0.89 8.17 15.60
C HIS A 31 2.06 9.11 15.28
N CYS A 32 3.17 8.58 14.79
CA CYS A 32 4.33 9.37 14.37
C CYS A 32 4.35 9.55 12.85
N LEU A 33 4.61 10.77 12.40
CA LEU A 33 4.69 11.12 10.98
C LEU A 33 6.06 11.70 10.69
N PHE A 34 6.74 11.14 9.68
CA PHE A 34 8.03 11.62 9.20
C PHE A 34 7.85 12.08 7.76
N GLY A 35 8.36 13.27 7.44
CA GLY A 35 8.30 13.82 6.08
C GLY A 35 7.16 14.79 5.80
N VAL A 36 6.41 15.18 6.83
CA VAL A 36 5.34 16.19 6.76
C VAL A 36 5.57 17.27 7.79
N PRO A 37 5.30 18.56 7.48
CA PRO A 37 5.52 19.65 8.41
C PRO A 37 4.54 19.59 9.59
N GLN A 38 4.90 20.23 10.70
CA GLN A 38 3.96 20.50 11.78
C GLN A 38 2.76 21.31 11.25
N ASN A 39 1.57 21.01 11.77
CA ASN A 39 0.34 21.62 11.28
C ASN A 39 -0.77 21.52 12.33
N ASP A 40 -1.21 22.67 12.85
CA ASP A 40 -2.24 22.75 13.89
C ASP A 40 -3.61 22.25 13.40
N ALA A 41 -3.97 22.49 12.14
CA ALA A 41 -5.25 22.04 11.57
C ALA A 41 -5.35 20.51 11.50
N PHE A 42 -4.20 19.82 11.34
CA PHE A 42 -4.11 18.37 11.38
C PHE A 42 -3.76 17.83 12.77
N GLY A 43 -3.46 18.67 13.77
CA GLY A 43 -3.07 18.26 15.12
C GLY A 43 -1.65 17.68 15.22
N TRP A 44 -0.75 18.11 14.32
CA TRP A 44 0.63 17.62 14.24
C TRP A 44 1.62 18.58 14.89
N THR A 45 2.30 18.09 15.91
CA THR A 45 3.33 18.84 16.63
C THR A 45 4.69 18.17 16.55
N ALA A 46 5.76 18.89 16.89
CA ALA A 46 7.11 18.34 16.93
C ALA A 46 7.20 17.07 17.80
N LEU A 47 7.83 16.02 17.26
CA LEU A 47 8.18 14.82 18.00
C LEU A 47 9.50 15.03 18.73
N ASN A 48 9.42 15.15 20.06
CA ASN A 48 10.59 15.25 20.95
C ASN A 48 11.07 13.87 21.40
N GLN A 49 10.13 12.97 21.71
CA GLN A 49 10.40 11.61 22.17
C GLN A 49 9.37 10.66 21.57
N MET A 50 9.80 9.47 21.17
CA MET A 50 8.90 8.42 20.68
C MET A 50 7.91 8.01 21.78
N PRO A 51 6.61 7.90 21.46
CA PRO A 51 5.61 7.49 22.42
C PRO A 51 5.79 6.02 22.81
N ASN A 52 5.56 5.71 24.08
CA ASN A 52 5.65 4.33 24.60
C ASN A 52 4.59 3.41 23.98
N GLN A 53 3.43 3.97 23.60
CA GLN A 53 2.31 3.23 23.01
C GLN A 53 2.11 3.60 21.53
N LEU A 54 3.19 3.63 20.76
CA LEU A 54 3.12 3.91 19.33
C LEU A 54 2.20 2.93 18.59
N LYS A 55 1.12 3.45 17.99
CA LYS A 55 0.15 2.65 17.23
C LYS A 55 0.31 2.72 15.72
N GLY A 56 0.86 3.81 15.21
CA GLY A 56 1.06 3.98 13.77
C GLY A 56 2.30 4.79 13.43
N ILE A 57 2.92 4.41 12.32
CA ILE A 57 4.07 5.14 11.77
C ILE A 57 3.85 5.42 10.30
N TYR A 58 4.16 6.66 9.91
CA TYR A 58 4.13 7.13 8.53
C TYR A 58 5.50 7.63 8.12
N PHE A 59 6.10 6.98 7.12
CA PHE A 59 7.34 7.37 6.48
C PHE A 59 7.03 7.99 5.11
N TYR A 60 6.77 9.31 5.08
CA TYR A 60 6.59 10.10 3.86
C TYR A 60 7.91 10.73 3.40
N LEU A 61 8.91 9.88 3.21
CA LEU A 61 10.31 10.30 2.98
C LEU A 61 10.90 9.78 1.66
N GLY A 62 10.07 9.21 0.78
CA GLY A 62 10.52 8.61 -0.47
C GLY A 62 11.45 7.41 -0.26
N GLY A 63 12.18 7.04 -1.31
CA GLY A 63 13.06 5.87 -1.34
C GLY A 63 14.34 5.97 -0.49
N GLU A 64 14.72 7.17 -0.03
CA GLU A 64 16.05 7.42 0.57
C GLU A 64 16.15 7.11 2.07
N CYS A 65 15.04 6.86 2.76
CA CYS A 65 15.02 6.73 4.23
C CYS A 65 15.45 5.33 4.76
N VAL A 66 16.30 4.62 4.01
CA VAL A 66 16.65 3.21 4.26
C VAL A 66 17.17 2.96 5.67
N GLN A 67 18.10 3.79 6.16
CA GLN A 67 18.68 3.59 7.49
C GLN A 67 17.63 3.79 8.59
N LEU A 68 16.76 4.80 8.46
CA LEU A 68 15.70 5.06 9.44
C LEU A 68 14.72 3.89 9.52
N VAL A 69 14.30 3.36 8.37
CA VAL A 69 13.42 2.20 8.30
C VAL A 69 14.14 0.95 8.79
N SER A 70 15.42 0.78 8.47
CA SER A 70 16.24 -0.31 9.01
C SER A 70 16.34 -0.29 10.54
N ASP A 71 16.43 0.89 11.15
CA ASP A 71 16.46 0.99 12.62
C ASP A 71 15.07 0.80 13.24
N PHE A 72 14.01 1.19 12.54
CA PHE A 72 12.62 0.90 12.92
C PHE A 72 12.35 -0.61 12.95
N VAL A 73 12.66 -1.34 11.87
CA VAL A 73 12.37 -2.78 11.75
C VAL A 73 13.15 -3.62 12.77
N ASN A 74 14.29 -3.11 13.24
CA ASN A 74 15.11 -3.74 14.29
C ASN A 74 14.74 -3.27 15.72
N SER A 75 13.75 -2.40 15.87
CA SER A 75 13.27 -1.94 17.17
C SER A 75 12.15 -2.85 17.72
N TYR A 76 11.59 -2.49 18.88
CA TYR A 76 10.45 -3.22 19.44
C TYR A 76 9.11 -2.88 18.76
N TYR A 77 9.01 -1.74 18.07
CA TYR A 77 7.75 -1.23 17.53
C TYR A 77 7.04 -2.13 16.49
N PRO A 78 7.72 -2.86 15.58
CA PRO A 78 7.07 -3.79 14.65
C PRO A 78 6.13 -4.81 15.32
N GLN A 79 6.40 -5.17 16.58
CA GLN A 79 5.56 -6.10 17.34
C GLN A 79 4.24 -5.50 17.82
N HIS A 80 4.09 -4.17 17.81
CA HIS A 80 2.97 -3.47 18.47
C HIS A 80 2.16 -2.56 17.57
N ILE A 81 2.77 -2.02 16.51
CA ILE A 81 2.07 -1.09 15.62
C ILE A 81 0.91 -1.78 14.90
N GLU A 82 -0.14 -1.01 14.66
CA GLU A 82 -1.34 -1.42 13.94
C GLU A 82 -1.40 -0.80 12.54
N LYS A 83 -0.59 0.24 12.28
CA LYS A 83 -0.53 0.92 10.99
C LYS A 83 0.91 1.25 10.57
N LEU A 84 1.25 0.92 9.33
CA LEU A 84 2.50 1.29 8.69
C LEU A 84 2.20 1.90 7.32
N VAL A 85 2.78 3.06 7.07
CA VAL A 85 2.71 3.73 5.77
C VAL A 85 4.13 4.06 5.33
N ILE A 86 4.49 3.67 4.11
CA ILE A 86 5.77 3.99 3.47
C ILE A 86 5.47 4.59 2.11
N GLY A 87 6.03 5.76 1.85
CA GLY A 87 5.82 6.46 0.60
C GLY A 87 6.42 7.86 0.63
N ASN A 88 5.74 8.79 -0.01
CA ASN A 88 6.10 10.21 0.00
C ASN A 88 4.85 11.07 0.19
N SER A 89 5.02 12.38 0.21
CA SER A 89 3.92 13.33 0.29
C SER A 89 4.12 14.50 -0.65
N SER A 90 3.06 15.30 -0.85
CA SER A 90 3.14 16.53 -1.63
C SER A 90 4.02 17.63 -1.01
N PHE A 91 4.48 17.46 0.24
CA PHE A 91 5.53 18.30 0.83
C PHE A 91 6.95 17.90 0.40
N ALA A 92 7.10 16.70 -0.17
CA ALA A 92 8.24 16.16 -0.92
C ALA A 92 9.64 16.51 -0.38
N ILE A 93 9.89 16.31 0.92
CA ILE A 93 11.26 16.41 1.46
C ILE A 93 12.13 15.21 1.09
N GLY A 94 11.50 14.08 0.78
CA GLY A 94 12.14 12.85 0.35
C GLY A 94 12.27 12.77 -1.17
N LYS A 95 13.32 12.10 -1.66
CA LYS A 95 13.54 11.87 -3.09
C LYS A 95 13.38 10.40 -3.45
N HIS A 96 13.35 10.17 -4.77
CA HIS A 96 13.25 8.86 -5.42
C HIS A 96 11.94 8.12 -5.19
N GLN A 97 11.52 7.45 -6.26
CA GLN A 97 10.31 6.63 -6.31
C GLN A 97 10.67 5.13 -6.27
N ASN A 98 11.94 4.76 -6.10
CA ASN A 98 12.34 3.37 -5.92
C ASN A 98 12.44 3.03 -4.41
N TYR A 99 11.52 2.20 -3.95
CA TYR A 99 11.36 1.71 -2.58
C TYR A 99 11.89 0.27 -2.40
N THR A 100 12.51 -0.34 -3.43
CA THR A 100 12.95 -1.75 -3.39
C THR A 100 13.85 -2.04 -2.19
N GLU A 101 14.82 -1.17 -1.89
CA GLU A 101 15.69 -1.38 -0.74
C GLU A 101 14.93 -1.24 0.59
N LEU A 102 13.98 -0.30 0.69
CA LEU A 102 13.12 -0.13 1.87
C LEU A 102 12.25 -1.35 2.11
N VAL A 103 11.57 -1.85 1.07
CA VAL A 103 10.77 -3.07 1.11
C VAL A 103 11.64 -4.26 1.54
N ASN A 104 12.86 -4.37 1.01
CA ASN A 104 13.81 -5.39 1.46
C ASN A 104 14.15 -5.27 2.95
N LYS A 105 14.30 -4.06 3.51
CA LYS A 105 14.51 -3.88 4.96
C LYS A 105 13.27 -4.23 5.76
N VAL A 106 12.08 -3.87 5.30
CA VAL A 106 10.80 -4.15 6.01
C VAL A 106 10.52 -5.65 6.03
N SER A 107 10.84 -6.37 4.96
CA SER A 107 10.56 -7.80 4.82
C SER A 107 11.23 -8.70 5.87
N VAL A 108 12.25 -8.22 6.58
CA VAL A 108 12.94 -9.00 7.63
C VAL A 108 12.21 -8.97 8.98
N ALA A 109 11.28 -8.03 9.18
CA ALA A 109 10.53 -7.89 10.42
C ALA A 109 9.19 -8.63 10.38
N ARG A 110 8.72 -9.01 11.56
CA ARG A 110 7.37 -9.54 11.78
C ARG A 110 6.45 -8.46 12.33
N PHE A 111 5.23 -8.42 11.81
CA PHE A 111 4.22 -7.43 12.15
C PHE A 111 2.92 -8.12 12.62
N PRO A 112 2.92 -8.76 13.79
CA PRO A 112 1.82 -9.62 14.24
C PRO A 112 0.51 -8.88 14.55
N ASN A 113 0.54 -7.55 14.65
CA ASN A 113 -0.60 -6.71 14.99
C ASN A 113 -0.92 -5.65 13.91
N LEU A 114 -0.20 -5.67 12.79
CA LEU A 114 -0.41 -4.72 11.71
C LEU A 114 -1.75 -4.99 11.01
N LYS A 115 -2.62 -3.99 11.00
CA LYS A 115 -3.95 -4.02 10.39
C LYS A 115 -4.01 -3.21 9.10
N ILE A 116 -3.20 -2.16 8.99
CA ILE A 116 -3.20 -1.27 7.84
C ILE A 116 -1.78 -1.14 7.31
N LEU A 117 -1.59 -1.51 6.05
CA LEU A 117 -0.32 -1.37 5.33
C LEU A 117 -0.55 -0.60 4.04
N ASP A 118 0.10 0.55 3.91
CA ASP A 118 0.13 1.31 2.65
C ASP A 118 1.59 1.45 2.19
N LEU A 119 1.91 0.96 0.98
CA LEU A 119 3.25 0.97 0.39
C LEU A 119 3.29 1.77 -0.92
N GLY A 120 4.29 2.65 -1.05
CA GLY A 120 4.51 3.48 -2.23
C GLY A 120 3.55 4.66 -2.35
N VAL A 121 2.74 4.92 -1.31
CA VAL A 121 1.71 5.94 -1.34
C VAL A 121 2.32 7.32 -1.65
N TRP A 122 1.61 8.12 -2.44
CA TRP A 122 1.90 9.54 -2.59
C TRP A 122 0.80 10.35 -1.92
N GLN A 123 1.05 10.79 -0.68
CA GLN A 123 0.02 11.44 0.09
C GLN A 123 -0.12 12.92 -0.26
N LEU A 124 -1.28 13.31 -0.78
CA LEU A 124 -1.57 14.69 -1.15
C LEU A 124 -2.08 15.49 0.06
N PHE A 125 -1.35 16.54 0.43
CA PHE A 125 -1.73 17.55 1.42
C PHE A 125 -1.91 18.95 0.81
N SER A 126 -1.64 19.07 -0.48
CA SER A 126 -1.79 20.26 -1.32
C SER A 126 -2.36 19.84 -2.66
N ASN A 127 -2.83 20.80 -3.46
CA ASN A 127 -3.25 20.52 -4.83
C ASN A 127 -2.02 20.15 -5.66
N SER A 128 -1.78 18.85 -5.82
CA SER A 128 -0.60 18.26 -6.44
C SER A 128 -0.99 16.90 -7.02
N HIS A 129 -0.10 16.29 -7.79
CA HIS A 129 -0.32 14.99 -8.41
C HIS A 129 0.41 13.88 -7.66
N CYS A 130 -0.11 12.66 -7.79
CA CYS A 130 0.56 11.49 -7.25
C CYS A 130 1.78 11.14 -8.10
N MET A 131 2.79 10.56 -7.47
CA MET A 131 3.97 10.05 -8.18
C MET A 131 4.32 8.67 -7.65
N TYR A 132 3.81 7.65 -8.34
CA TYR A 132 4.02 6.25 -7.95
C TYR A 132 5.32 5.70 -8.53
N GLY A 133 5.81 4.64 -7.92
CA GLY A 133 7.17 4.17 -8.12
C GLY A 133 7.32 2.65 -8.08
N GLN A 134 8.51 2.16 -7.72
CA GLN A 134 8.84 0.74 -7.66
C GLN A 134 8.97 0.25 -6.22
N LEU A 135 8.14 -0.70 -5.82
CA LEU A 135 8.16 -1.35 -4.51
C LEU A 135 9.11 -2.55 -4.47
N GLY A 136 9.18 -3.35 -5.53
CA GLY A 136 9.88 -4.64 -5.54
C GLY A 136 9.05 -5.79 -4.94
N ASP A 137 9.71 -6.86 -4.48
CA ASP A 137 9.06 -8.04 -3.91
C ASP A 137 8.51 -7.77 -2.50
N ILE A 138 7.18 -7.80 -2.38
CA ILE A 138 6.48 -7.54 -1.12
C ILE A 138 6.00 -8.83 -0.43
N THR A 139 6.14 -10.01 -1.04
CA THR A 139 5.56 -11.28 -0.55
C THR A 139 5.88 -11.54 0.92
N LYS A 140 7.15 -11.38 1.31
CA LYS A 140 7.58 -11.62 2.69
C LYS A 140 6.95 -10.66 3.70
N ILE A 141 6.72 -9.40 3.32
CA ILE A 141 6.05 -8.43 4.20
C ILE A 141 4.62 -8.91 4.49
N LEU A 142 3.92 -9.36 3.45
CA LEU A 142 2.54 -9.83 3.55
C LEU A 142 2.44 -11.10 4.41
N ASN A 143 3.31 -12.09 4.16
CA ASN A 143 3.38 -13.32 4.97
C ASN A 143 3.74 -13.05 6.43
N ASN A 144 4.51 -11.99 6.72
CA ASN A 144 4.89 -11.59 8.06
C ASN A 144 3.83 -10.71 8.77
N SER A 145 2.71 -10.42 8.10
CA SER A 145 1.68 -9.49 8.55
C SER A 145 0.27 -10.10 8.44
N PRO A 146 -0.02 -11.18 9.20
CA PRO A 146 -1.23 -12.00 8.99
C PRO A 146 -2.55 -11.29 9.34
N LYS A 147 -2.51 -10.16 10.05
CA LYS A 147 -3.70 -9.44 10.51
C LYS A 147 -4.06 -8.21 9.66
N ILE A 148 -3.46 -8.06 8.48
CA ILE A 148 -3.79 -6.93 7.61
C ILE A 148 -5.28 -7.00 7.26
N GLU A 149 -5.99 -5.91 7.55
CA GLU A 149 -7.39 -5.67 7.22
C GLU A 149 -7.52 -4.72 6.01
N ARG A 150 -6.55 -3.83 5.81
CA ARG A 150 -6.47 -2.92 4.66
C ARG A 150 -5.07 -2.89 4.06
N LEU A 151 -5.00 -3.09 2.75
CA LEU A 151 -3.77 -3.06 1.97
C LEU A 151 -3.85 -2.05 0.84
N GLY A 152 -2.94 -1.07 0.84
CA GLY A 152 -2.73 -0.12 -0.26
C GLY A 152 -1.38 -0.36 -0.93
N LEU A 153 -1.37 -0.64 -2.22
CA LEU A 153 -0.18 -0.84 -3.05
C LEU A 153 -0.17 0.19 -4.17
N TYR A 154 0.81 1.09 -4.12
CA TYR A 154 0.90 2.22 -5.04
C TYR A 154 2.22 2.13 -5.82
N GLY A 155 2.11 1.90 -7.12
CA GLY A 155 3.22 1.64 -8.03
C GLY A 155 3.51 0.15 -8.26
N ASN A 156 4.60 -0.12 -8.95
CA ASN A 156 5.04 -1.45 -9.36
C ASN A 156 5.44 -2.33 -8.16
N PHE A 157 5.03 -3.59 -8.14
CA PHE A 157 5.45 -4.57 -7.13
C PHE A 157 5.56 -5.97 -7.73
N GLU A 158 6.17 -6.88 -6.96
CA GLU A 158 6.25 -8.30 -7.29
C GLU A 158 5.65 -9.15 -6.17
N LEU A 159 5.02 -10.25 -6.56
CA LEU A 159 4.71 -11.38 -5.71
C LEU A 159 5.44 -12.62 -6.21
N THR A 160 6.13 -13.32 -5.33
CA THR A 160 6.83 -14.58 -5.65
C THR A 160 5.94 -15.82 -5.47
N GLU A 161 4.90 -15.71 -4.65
CA GLU A 161 3.86 -16.74 -4.42
C GLU A 161 2.50 -16.07 -4.11
N ALA A 162 1.42 -16.84 -4.22
CA ALA A 162 0.11 -16.43 -3.72
C ALA A 162 0.13 -16.36 -2.18
N VAL A 163 -0.65 -15.44 -1.62
CA VAL A 163 -0.67 -15.15 -0.18
C VAL A 163 -2.05 -15.51 0.40
N ASN A 164 -2.08 -15.95 1.66
CA ASN A 164 -3.32 -16.12 2.39
C ASN A 164 -3.65 -14.84 3.19
N PHE A 165 -4.68 -14.13 2.76
CA PHE A 165 -5.14 -12.90 3.38
C PHE A 165 -6.37 -13.14 4.27
N GLU A 166 -6.16 -13.84 5.39
CA GLU A 166 -7.24 -14.26 6.30
C GLU A 166 -8.13 -13.11 6.77
N CYS A 167 -7.54 -11.94 7.06
CA CYS A 167 -8.21 -10.79 7.67
C CYS A 167 -8.52 -9.64 6.70
N LEU A 168 -8.04 -9.70 5.45
CA LEU A 168 -8.08 -8.56 4.53
C LEU A 168 -9.51 -8.26 4.12
N LYS A 169 -9.96 -7.03 4.35
CA LYS A 169 -11.31 -6.53 4.02
C LYS A 169 -11.29 -5.62 2.81
N SER A 170 -10.19 -4.89 2.59
CA SER A 170 -10.05 -3.95 1.50
C SER A 170 -8.65 -3.98 0.91
N ILE A 171 -8.57 -4.02 -0.42
CA ILE A 171 -7.34 -3.88 -1.19
C ILE A 171 -7.47 -2.75 -2.21
N THR A 172 -6.43 -1.93 -2.31
CA THR A 172 -6.26 -0.90 -3.33
C THR A 172 -4.92 -1.12 -4.02
N VAL A 173 -4.95 -1.27 -5.34
CA VAL A 173 -3.77 -1.27 -6.19
C VAL A 173 -3.92 -0.11 -7.17
N THR A 174 -2.87 0.70 -7.32
CA THR A 174 -2.83 1.78 -8.31
C THR A 174 -1.41 1.89 -8.85
N LEU A 175 -1.20 1.64 -10.14
CA LEU A 175 0.14 1.66 -10.73
C LEU A 175 0.58 3.04 -11.19
N GLU A 176 -0.37 3.88 -11.60
CA GLU A 176 -0.11 5.17 -12.25
C GLU A 176 -0.99 6.30 -11.70
N ASP A 177 -0.46 7.52 -11.70
CA ASP A 177 -1.27 8.74 -11.62
C ASP A 177 -1.70 9.15 -13.04
N PHE A 178 -2.97 8.96 -13.37
CA PHE A 178 -3.53 9.19 -14.72
C PHE A 178 -3.31 10.62 -15.26
N VAL A 179 -3.03 11.60 -14.38
CA VAL A 179 -2.82 12.99 -14.79
C VAL A 179 -1.38 13.24 -15.22
N THR A 180 -0.41 12.61 -14.55
CA THR A 180 1.01 12.85 -14.80
C THR A 180 1.71 11.74 -15.57
N GLY A 181 1.10 10.56 -15.70
CA GLY A 181 1.76 9.35 -16.21
C GLY A 181 2.89 8.86 -15.30
N SER A 182 2.94 9.34 -14.04
CA SER A 182 4.01 8.95 -13.11
C SER A 182 3.73 7.56 -12.56
N ASN A 183 4.56 6.59 -12.95
CA ASN A 183 4.44 5.20 -12.56
C ASN A 183 5.82 4.55 -12.33
N GLY A 184 5.81 3.34 -11.75
CA GLY A 184 7.00 2.48 -11.62
C GLY A 184 7.12 1.40 -12.69
N GLY A 185 6.22 1.39 -13.68
CA GLY A 185 6.02 0.35 -14.68
C GLY A 185 4.98 -0.72 -14.30
N PHE A 186 4.63 -1.55 -15.27
CA PHE A 186 3.66 -2.64 -15.15
C PHE A 186 4.09 -3.74 -14.18
N ILE A 187 3.14 -4.33 -13.47
CA ILE A 187 3.38 -5.60 -12.77
C ILE A 187 3.41 -6.76 -13.77
N SER A 188 4.15 -7.81 -13.47
CA SER A 188 4.17 -8.99 -14.35
C SER A 188 2.82 -9.72 -14.31
N HIS A 189 2.45 -10.40 -15.41
CA HIS A 189 1.26 -11.26 -15.42
C HIS A 189 1.33 -12.34 -14.32
N SER A 190 2.52 -12.84 -14.00
CA SER A 190 2.71 -13.76 -12.88
C SER A 190 2.36 -13.14 -11.53
N THR A 191 2.72 -11.86 -11.30
CA THR A 191 2.37 -11.13 -10.08
C THR A 191 0.86 -10.93 -10.00
N LEU A 192 0.21 -10.53 -11.09
CA LEU A 192 -1.24 -10.40 -11.13
C LEU A 192 -1.93 -11.74 -10.84
N ASN A 193 -1.50 -12.85 -11.46
CA ASN A 193 -2.10 -14.16 -11.21
C ASN A 193 -1.98 -14.53 -9.74
N LYS A 194 -0.80 -14.39 -9.13
CA LYS A 194 -0.63 -14.66 -7.68
C LYS A 194 -1.52 -13.78 -6.82
N LEU A 195 -1.68 -12.50 -7.17
CA LEU A 195 -2.59 -11.60 -6.47
C LEU A 195 -4.04 -12.09 -6.57
N LEU A 196 -4.49 -12.48 -7.76
CA LEU A 196 -5.89 -12.90 -8.00
C LEU A 196 -6.19 -14.35 -7.56
N GLU A 197 -5.17 -15.20 -7.45
CA GLU A 197 -5.23 -16.59 -6.96
C GLU A 197 -5.06 -16.69 -5.44
N SER A 198 -4.65 -15.61 -4.77
CA SER A 198 -4.55 -15.53 -3.31
C SER A 198 -5.89 -15.79 -2.63
N ASP A 199 -5.86 -16.22 -1.37
CA ASP A 199 -7.07 -16.51 -0.59
C ASP A 199 -7.55 -15.27 0.16
N TYR A 200 -8.84 -14.92 0.00
CA TYR A 200 -9.45 -13.71 0.52
C TYR A 200 -10.79 -13.97 1.24
N PRO A 201 -10.81 -14.77 2.31
CA PRO A 201 -12.06 -15.17 3.00
C PRO A 201 -12.84 -14.00 3.63
N ALA A 202 -12.18 -12.85 3.84
CA ALA A 202 -12.76 -11.66 4.47
C ALA A 202 -12.92 -10.45 3.52
N LEU A 203 -12.45 -10.53 2.27
CA LEU A 203 -12.37 -9.36 1.40
C LEU A 203 -13.76 -8.90 0.97
N GLU A 204 -14.03 -7.61 1.17
CA GLU A 204 -15.31 -6.99 0.85
C GLU A 204 -15.19 -6.03 -0.33
N GLU A 205 -14.04 -5.35 -0.47
CA GLU A 205 -13.80 -4.32 -1.48
C GLU A 205 -12.43 -4.50 -2.15
N ALA A 206 -12.40 -4.53 -3.47
CA ALA A 206 -11.18 -4.55 -4.26
C ALA A 206 -11.21 -3.45 -5.31
N TYR A 207 -10.20 -2.59 -5.29
CA TYR A 207 -9.91 -1.61 -6.34
C TYR A 207 -8.53 -1.95 -6.91
N ILE A 208 -8.46 -2.30 -8.19
CA ILE A 208 -7.23 -2.73 -8.84
C ILE A 208 -7.09 -1.97 -10.15
N ASP A 209 -6.30 -0.91 -10.11
CA ASP A 209 -5.98 -0.09 -11.28
C ASP A 209 -4.58 -0.42 -11.81
N LEU A 210 -4.55 -1.15 -12.93
CA LEU A 210 -3.35 -1.60 -13.62
C LEU A 210 -3.02 -0.77 -14.85
N ASN A 211 -3.75 0.33 -15.09
CA ASN A 211 -3.43 1.25 -16.17
C ASN A 211 -2.04 1.88 -15.92
N CYS A 212 -1.27 1.97 -16.99
CA CYS A 212 0.07 2.52 -17.01
C CYS A 212 0.39 2.85 -18.47
N ASP A 213 0.85 4.07 -18.74
CA ASP A 213 1.23 4.51 -20.08
C ASP A 213 2.24 3.51 -20.71
N ASP A 214 1.99 3.12 -21.98
CA ASP A 214 2.62 2.04 -22.79
C ASP A 214 1.78 0.74 -22.95
N ASP A 215 0.54 0.89 -23.46
CA ASP A 215 -0.57 -0.04 -23.73
C ASP A 215 -0.32 -1.42 -24.43
N GLN A 216 0.82 -2.08 -24.22
CA GLN A 216 1.11 -3.38 -24.84
C GLN A 216 1.08 -4.57 -23.88
N TYR A 217 0.56 -4.39 -22.65
CA TYR A 217 0.35 -5.52 -21.75
C TYR A 217 -1.01 -6.18 -21.98
N GLY A 218 -1.00 -7.51 -22.00
CA GLY A 218 -2.19 -8.33 -22.18
C GLY A 218 -2.39 -9.25 -20.99
N TYR A 219 -3.03 -8.74 -19.95
CA TYR A 219 -3.38 -9.54 -18.77
C TYR A 219 -4.50 -10.53 -19.08
N ARG A 220 -4.53 -11.62 -18.31
CA ARG A 220 -5.60 -12.61 -18.29
C ARG A 220 -6.09 -12.82 -16.87
N PHE A 221 -7.36 -13.13 -16.70
CA PHE A 221 -7.89 -13.59 -15.44
C PHE A 221 -7.56 -15.08 -15.24
N PRO A 222 -7.00 -15.47 -14.09
CA PRO A 222 -6.84 -16.88 -13.75
C PRO A 222 -8.20 -17.50 -13.45
N ASP A 223 -8.38 -18.78 -13.79
CA ASP A 223 -9.65 -19.47 -13.63
C ASP A 223 -10.10 -19.51 -12.16
N THR A 224 -9.18 -19.62 -11.21
CA THR A 224 -9.46 -19.54 -9.76
C THR A 224 -10.19 -18.25 -9.37
N PHE A 225 -9.77 -17.11 -9.94
CA PHE A 225 -10.43 -15.83 -9.72
C PHE A 225 -11.82 -15.81 -10.36
N LEU A 226 -11.94 -16.31 -11.59
CA LEU A 226 -13.21 -16.40 -12.32
C LEU A 226 -14.24 -17.29 -11.58
N GLU A 227 -13.79 -18.34 -10.89
CA GLU A 227 -14.65 -19.16 -10.04
C GLU A 227 -15.14 -18.41 -8.79
N GLY A 228 -14.42 -17.39 -8.33
CA GLY A 228 -14.78 -16.54 -7.19
C GLY A 228 -14.79 -17.23 -5.82
N LYS A 229 -14.34 -18.49 -5.73
CA LYS A 229 -14.35 -19.28 -4.47
C LYS A 229 -13.40 -18.71 -3.42
N ASN A 230 -12.30 -18.11 -3.85
CA ASN A 230 -11.34 -17.43 -2.99
C ASN A 230 -11.82 -16.06 -2.48
N LEU A 231 -12.96 -15.55 -2.97
CA LEU A 231 -13.50 -14.22 -2.71
C LEU A 231 -14.95 -14.24 -2.19
N PRO A 232 -15.29 -15.07 -1.19
CA PRO A 232 -16.67 -15.38 -0.83
C PRO A 232 -17.46 -14.18 -0.27
N LYS A 233 -16.79 -13.13 0.21
CA LYS A 233 -17.42 -11.93 0.80
C LYS A 233 -17.31 -10.67 -0.05
N LEU A 234 -16.74 -10.77 -1.24
CA LEU A 234 -16.51 -9.61 -2.10
C LEU A 234 -17.86 -9.00 -2.51
N LYS A 235 -18.01 -7.69 -2.29
CA LYS A 235 -19.22 -6.91 -2.60
C LYS A 235 -18.95 -5.82 -3.64
N LYS A 236 -17.72 -5.34 -3.74
CA LYS A 236 -17.30 -4.33 -4.72
C LYS A 236 -16.00 -4.76 -5.38
N LEU A 237 -16.02 -4.75 -6.71
CA LEU A 237 -14.86 -5.00 -7.53
C LEU A 237 -14.75 -3.93 -8.59
N GLU A 238 -13.63 -3.23 -8.58
CA GLU A 238 -13.20 -2.35 -9.66
C GLU A 238 -11.85 -2.85 -10.16
N ILE A 239 -11.79 -3.17 -11.44
CA ILE A 239 -10.53 -3.58 -12.07
C ILE A 239 -10.40 -2.96 -13.46
N THR A 240 -9.28 -2.27 -13.66
CA THR A 240 -8.91 -1.58 -14.91
C THR A 240 -7.49 -1.98 -15.31
N GLY A 241 -7.20 -1.95 -16.61
CA GLY A 241 -5.91 -2.39 -17.14
C GLY A 241 -5.96 -2.92 -18.57
N GLY A 242 -4.79 -3.09 -19.18
CA GLY A 242 -4.62 -3.76 -20.47
C GLY A 242 -4.90 -5.26 -20.39
N PHE A 243 -6.16 -5.68 -20.42
CA PHE A 243 -6.56 -7.09 -20.53
C PHE A 243 -6.66 -7.51 -21.99
N LEU A 244 -6.38 -8.79 -22.28
CA LEU A 244 -6.54 -9.33 -23.63
C LEU A 244 -8.01 -9.28 -24.08
N ASN A 245 -8.21 -9.15 -25.38
CA ASN A 245 -9.53 -9.21 -26.00
C ASN A 245 -10.25 -10.52 -25.60
N GLY A 246 -11.52 -10.41 -25.18
CA GLY A 246 -12.33 -11.52 -24.67
C GLY A 246 -12.28 -11.70 -23.15
N GLU A 247 -11.30 -11.11 -22.43
CA GLU A 247 -11.19 -11.30 -20.98
C GLU A 247 -12.33 -10.60 -20.21
N LYS A 248 -12.84 -9.47 -20.72
CA LYS A 248 -14.02 -8.80 -20.16
C LYS A 248 -15.24 -9.71 -20.23
N GLU A 249 -15.48 -10.30 -21.39
CA GLU A 249 -16.58 -11.24 -21.62
C GLU A 249 -16.41 -12.49 -20.75
N ARG A 250 -15.18 -13.05 -20.66
CA ARG A 250 -14.87 -14.16 -19.77
C ARG A 250 -15.20 -13.83 -18.32
N LEU A 251 -14.81 -12.65 -17.84
CA LEU A 251 -15.13 -12.19 -16.48
C LEU A 251 -16.64 -12.09 -16.29
N LEU A 252 -17.36 -11.39 -17.16
CA LEU A 252 -18.81 -11.18 -17.03
C LEU A 252 -19.62 -12.47 -17.12
N GLN A 253 -19.14 -13.47 -17.85
CA GLN A 253 -19.80 -14.78 -18.00
C GLN A 253 -19.35 -15.81 -16.93
N SER A 254 -18.37 -15.47 -16.10
CA SER A 254 -17.84 -16.38 -15.07
C SER A 254 -18.72 -16.44 -13.82
N PRO A 255 -18.54 -17.45 -12.96
CA PRO A 255 -19.23 -17.53 -11.67
C PRO A 255 -19.08 -16.28 -10.80
N ILE A 256 -17.89 -15.67 -10.72
CA ILE A 256 -17.75 -14.40 -10.00
C ILE A 256 -18.57 -13.32 -10.69
N GLY A 257 -18.43 -13.15 -12.01
CA GLY A 257 -19.13 -12.17 -12.86
C GLY A 257 -20.66 -12.17 -12.75
N MET A 258 -21.23 -13.35 -12.54
CA MET A 258 -22.67 -13.58 -12.45
C MET A 258 -23.23 -13.38 -11.02
N ARG A 259 -22.41 -12.94 -10.06
CA ARG A 259 -22.86 -12.67 -8.69
C ARG A 259 -23.72 -11.41 -8.62
N ASN A 260 -25.00 -11.60 -8.27
CA ASN A 260 -25.96 -10.51 -8.12
C ASN A 260 -25.66 -9.55 -6.95
N ASP A 261 -24.83 -9.98 -5.99
CA ASP A 261 -24.44 -9.21 -4.81
C ASP A 261 -23.15 -8.39 -5.01
N LEU A 262 -22.53 -8.49 -6.19
CA LEU A 262 -21.26 -7.83 -6.52
C LEU A 262 -21.47 -6.66 -7.48
N ILE A 263 -20.95 -5.49 -7.10
CA ILE A 263 -20.94 -4.29 -7.94
C ILE A 263 -19.64 -4.25 -8.75
N TYR A 264 -19.76 -4.04 -10.06
CA TYR A 264 -18.64 -3.94 -10.98
C TYR A 264 -18.45 -2.53 -11.51
N HIS A 265 -17.20 -2.10 -11.53
CA HIS A 265 -16.72 -1.01 -12.38
C HIS A 265 -15.60 -1.57 -13.25
N LEU A 266 -15.89 -1.73 -14.55
CA LEU A 266 -14.93 -2.18 -15.55
C LEU A 266 -14.83 -1.06 -16.59
N GLU A 267 -13.62 -0.60 -16.86
CA GLU A 267 -13.38 0.31 -17.97
C GLU A 267 -13.74 -0.38 -19.31
N ASP A 268 -14.16 0.39 -20.31
CA ASP A 268 -14.37 -0.13 -21.65
C ASP A 268 -13.00 -0.38 -22.29
N ILE A 269 -12.62 -1.65 -22.35
CA ILE A 269 -11.45 -2.11 -23.12
C ILE A 269 -11.81 -1.91 -24.60
N THR A 270 -11.31 -0.82 -25.21
CA THR A 270 -11.48 -0.53 -26.63
C THR A 270 -10.46 -1.25 -27.49
#